data_AF-A0AAP0ESD0-F1
#
_entry.id   AF-A0AAP0ESD0-F1
#
_cell.length_a   1.000
_cell.length_b   1.000
_cell.length_c   1.000
_cell.angle_alpha   90.00
_cell.angle_beta   90.00
_cell.angle_gamma   90.00
#
_symmetry.space_group_name_H-M   'P 1'
#
loop_
_entity.id
_entity.type
_entity.pdbx_description
1 polymer ?
#
loop_
_entity_poly.entity_id
_entity_poly.type
_entity_poly.pdbx_seq_one_letter_code
_entity_poly.pdbx_strand_id
1 'polypeptide(L)'
;MNIEELRELHIRVERRRDPRTGDYYESIGGNRGMMFKDGFFLKTVAMKSISTTNVQPNFDELETFRNPEDGDGDMASLSTLLANRKKGHFMRGDAVTVVRGDLKILMGWVEKVEEDNVHIRPEMEDLTERTLAVNKKDLCKYFKPGDHVKIYMQIKSI
;
A
#
# COMPACT_ATOMS: atom_id res chain seq x y z
N MET A 1 -8.52 -17.59 3.22
CA MET A 1 -9.15 -18.34 4.33
C MET A 1 -8.15 -19.37 4.82
N ASN A 2 -7.89 -19.44 6.12
CA ASN A 2 -6.89 -20.37 6.67
C ASN A 2 -7.52 -21.74 6.90
N ILE A 3 -6.92 -22.78 6.30
CA ILE A 3 -7.48 -24.13 6.31
C ILE A 3 -7.21 -24.84 7.63
N GLU A 4 -6.14 -24.43 8.33
CA GLU A 4 -5.81 -24.98 9.63
C GLU A 4 -6.84 -24.56 10.69
N GLU A 5 -7.27 -23.29 10.66
CA GLU A 5 -8.37 -22.79 11.51
C GLU A 5 -9.68 -23.55 11.25
N LEU A 6 -9.97 -23.91 10.00
CA LEU A 6 -11.18 -24.68 9.68
C LEU A 6 -11.15 -26.10 10.25
N ARG A 7 -9.96 -26.72 10.30
CA ARG A 7 -9.77 -28.04 10.92
C ARG A 7 -9.96 -27.96 12.44
N GLU A 8 -9.45 -26.90 13.07
CA GLU A 8 -9.67 -26.62 14.49
C GLU A 8 -11.16 -26.45 14.82
N LEU A 9 -11.92 -25.85 13.92
CA LEU A 9 -13.38 -25.68 14.04
C LEU A 9 -14.19 -26.94 13.70
N HIS A 10 -13.54 -28.08 13.50
CA HIS A 10 -14.17 -29.35 13.10
C HIS A 10 -15.01 -29.25 11.81
N ILE A 11 -14.70 -28.30 10.95
CA ILE A 11 -15.31 -28.19 9.63
C ILE A 11 -14.62 -29.21 8.72
N ARG A 12 -15.42 -30.07 8.07
CA ARG A 12 -14.90 -31.10 7.17
C ARG A 12 -14.26 -30.47 5.93
N VAL A 13 -12.95 -30.67 5.80
CA VAL A 13 -12.15 -30.28 4.62
C VAL A 13 -11.72 -31.53 3.87
N GLU A 14 -12.00 -31.60 2.57
CA GLU A 14 -11.60 -32.71 1.68
C GLU A 14 -10.56 -32.24 0.67
N ARG A 15 -9.46 -32.98 0.52
CA ARG A 15 -8.53 -32.75 -0.59
C ARG A 15 -9.03 -33.44 -1.85
N ARG A 16 -9.10 -32.71 -2.95
CA ARG A 16 -9.59 -33.21 -4.24
C ARG A 16 -8.63 -32.89 -5.36
N ARG A 17 -8.56 -33.78 -6.34
CA ARG A 17 -7.76 -33.59 -7.54
C ARG A 17 -8.68 -33.19 -8.69
N ASP A 18 -8.37 -32.10 -9.38
CA ASP A 18 -9.04 -31.77 -10.64
C ASP A 18 -8.48 -32.71 -11.74
N PRO A 19 -9.34 -33.50 -12.42
CA PRO A 19 -8.90 -34.39 -13.49
C PRO A 19 -8.28 -33.67 -14.70
N ARG A 20 -8.62 -32.40 -14.93
CA ARG A 20 -8.19 -31.64 -16.12
C ARG A 20 -6.82 -31.01 -15.93
N THR A 21 -6.60 -30.33 -14.81
CA THR A 21 -5.34 -29.63 -14.51
C THR A 21 -4.36 -30.52 -13.76
N GLY A 22 -4.85 -31.57 -13.08
CA GLY A 22 -4.06 -32.40 -12.19
C GLY A 22 -3.80 -31.76 -10.82
N ASP A 23 -4.25 -30.52 -10.62
CA ASP A 23 -4.08 -29.76 -9.40
C ASP A 23 -4.89 -30.33 -8.25
N TYR A 24 -4.42 -30.05 -7.03
CA TYR A 24 -5.14 -30.36 -5.81
C TYR A 24 -5.79 -29.10 -5.23
N TYR A 25 -7.02 -29.28 -4.74
CA TYR A 25 -7.83 -28.25 -4.10
C TYR A 25 -8.38 -28.78 -2.78
N GLU A 26 -8.67 -27.87 -1.87
CA GLU A 26 -9.37 -28.16 -0.63
C GLU A 26 -10.85 -27.81 -0.78
N SER A 27 -11.73 -28.70 -0.36
CA SER A 27 -13.17 -28.58 -0.55
C SER A 27 -13.92 -28.64 0.78
N ILE A 28 -14.80 -27.66 1.01
CA ILE A 28 -15.65 -27.57 2.20
C ILE A 28 -17.10 -27.74 1.78
N GLY A 29 -17.81 -28.71 2.35
CA GLY A 29 -19.23 -28.97 2.04
C GLY A 29 -19.48 -29.95 0.88
N GLY A 30 -18.47 -30.76 0.49
CA GLY A 30 -18.64 -31.89 -0.44
C GLY A 30 -18.68 -31.51 -1.92
N ASN A 31 -19.42 -32.27 -2.76
CA ASN A 31 -19.35 -32.21 -4.24
C ASN A 31 -19.75 -30.87 -4.87
N ARG A 32 -20.54 -30.05 -4.18
CA ARG A 32 -20.88 -28.67 -4.60
C ARG A 32 -20.35 -27.62 -3.61
N GLY A 33 -19.38 -28.03 -2.81
CA GLY A 33 -18.78 -27.24 -1.76
C GLY A 33 -17.92 -26.10 -2.28
N MET A 34 -17.47 -25.27 -1.35
CA MET A 34 -16.49 -24.22 -1.62
C MET A 34 -15.13 -24.86 -1.92
N MET A 35 -14.43 -24.40 -2.96
CA MET A 35 -13.10 -24.88 -3.31
C MET A 35 -12.06 -23.82 -3.00
N PHE A 36 -10.92 -24.23 -2.46
CA PHE A 36 -9.82 -23.35 -2.11
C PHE A 36 -8.49 -23.91 -2.65
N LYS A 37 -7.62 -23.01 -3.09
CA LYS A 37 -6.25 -23.31 -3.49
C LYS A 37 -5.37 -22.11 -3.15
N ASP A 38 -4.23 -22.37 -2.52
CA ASP A 38 -3.23 -21.35 -2.15
C ASP A 38 -3.83 -20.16 -1.37
N GLY A 39 -4.85 -20.43 -0.53
CA GLY A 39 -5.55 -19.43 0.26
C GLY A 39 -6.68 -18.68 -0.48
N PHE A 40 -6.81 -18.86 -1.79
CA PHE A 40 -7.84 -18.26 -2.64
C PHE A 40 -9.09 -19.12 -2.73
N PHE A 41 -10.23 -18.46 -2.89
CA PHE A 41 -11.50 -19.11 -3.14
C PHE A 41 -11.74 -19.28 -4.65
N LEU A 42 -11.95 -20.51 -5.09
CA LEU A 42 -12.23 -20.85 -6.47
C LEU A 42 -13.68 -21.27 -6.62
N LYS A 43 -14.40 -20.56 -7.48
CA LYS A 43 -15.81 -20.81 -7.74
C LYS A 43 -16.12 -20.61 -9.21
N THR A 44 -16.74 -21.62 -9.81
CA THR A 44 -17.33 -21.46 -11.14
C THR A 44 -18.56 -20.56 -11.04
N VAL A 45 -18.55 -19.47 -11.79
CA VAL A 45 -19.67 -18.52 -11.91
C VAL A 45 -20.06 -18.40 -13.38
N ALA A 46 -21.29 -17.98 -13.66
CA ALA A 46 -21.73 -17.76 -15.03
C ALA A 46 -21.11 -16.45 -15.57
N MET A 47 -20.72 -16.41 -16.85
CA MET A 47 -20.18 -15.17 -17.45
C MET A 47 -21.14 -13.98 -17.32
N LYS A 48 -22.45 -14.24 -17.40
CA LYS A 48 -23.49 -13.21 -17.21
C LYS A 48 -23.58 -12.63 -15.79
N SER A 49 -22.91 -13.24 -14.80
CA SER A 49 -22.90 -12.77 -13.41
C SER A 49 -21.65 -11.98 -13.03
N ILE A 50 -20.77 -11.68 -13.98
CA ILE A 50 -19.55 -10.89 -13.75
C ILE A 50 -19.53 -9.67 -14.68
N SER A 51 -18.89 -8.59 -14.22
CA SER A 51 -18.59 -7.44 -15.08
C SER A 51 -17.19 -7.63 -15.67
N THR A 52 -17.09 -7.49 -16.99
CA THR A 52 -15.81 -7.57 -17.72
C THR A 52 -15.40 -6.24 -18.35
N THR A 53 -16.26 -5.22 -18.28
CA THR A 53 -16.03 -3.92 -18.93
C THR A 53 -15.40 -2.93 -17.95
N ASN A 54 -14.34 -2.24 -18.40
CA ASN A 54 -13.63 -1.20 -17.66
C ASN A 54 -13.20 -1.61 -16.24
N VAL A 55 -12.82 -2.87 -16.04
CA VAL A 55 -12.25 -3.33 -14.77
C VAL A 55 -10.85 -2.74 -14.64
N GLN A 56 -10.66 -1.88 -13.64
CA GLN A 56 -9.37 -1.28 -13.32
C GLN A 56 -8.92 -1.85 -11.96
N PRO A 57 -8.05 -2.88 -11.95
CA PRO A 57 -7.58 -3.44 -10.69
C PRO A 57 -6.77 -2.38 -9.94
N ASN A 58 -6.95 -2.34 -8.62
CA ASN A 58 -6.12 -1.54 -7.76
C ASN A 58 -4.77 -2.23 -7.52
N PHE A 59 -3.85 -1.53 -6.86
CA PHE A 59 -2.51 -2.05 -6.61
C PHE A 59 -2.51 -3.30 -5.73
N ASP A 60 -3.32 -3.33 -4.68
CA ASP A 60 -3.42 -4.46 -3.76
C ASP A 60 -3.95 -5.71 -4.47
N GLU A 61 -4.90 -5.55 -5.40
CA GLU A 61 -5.43 -6.62 -6.24
C GLU A 61 -4.35 -7.16 -7.20
N LEU A 62 -3.55 -6.27 -7.81
CA LEU A 62 -2.44 -6.69 -8.67
C LEU A 62 -1.38 -7.49 -7.90
N GLU A 63 -1.05 -7.09 -6.67
CA GLU A 63 -0.13 -7.86 -5.82
C GLU A 63 -0.73 -9.19 -5.37
N THR A 64 -1.99 -9.17 -4.95
CA THR A 64 -2.69 -10.34 -4.42
C THR A 64 -2.91 -11.42 -5.47
N PHE A 65 -3.21 -11.05 -6.72
CA PHE A 65 -3.49 -11.99 -7.82
C PHE A 65 -2.31 -12.18 -8.78
N ARG A 66 -1.08 -11.86 -8.34
CA ARG A 66 0.12 -12.07 -9.14
C ARG A 66 0.45 -13.55 -9.28
N ASN A 67 0.62 -14.03 -10.51
CA ASN A 67 1.12 -15.38 -10.76
C ASN A 67 2.64 -15.46 -10.51
N PRO A 68 3.12 -16.41 -9.70
CA PRO A 68 4.54 -16.60 -9.48
C PRO A 68 5.28 -17.23 -10.68
N GLU A 69 4.55 -17.85 -11.62
CA GLU A 69 5.14 -18.48 -12.82
C GLU A 69 5.37 -17.50 -13.99
N ASP A 70 4.79 -16.30 -13.92
CA ASP A 70 5.09 -15.19 -14.85
C ASP A 70 6.39 -14.48 -14.40
N GLY A 71 7.48 -15.25 -14.40
CA GLY A 71 8.83 -14.73 -14.19
C GLY A 71 9.37 -14.14 -15.48
N ASP A 72 9.65 -12.82 -15.48
CA ASP A 72 10.80 -12.16 -16.13
C ASP A 72 10.48 -10.71 -16.55
N GLY A 73 10.81 -9.72 -15.71
CA GLY A 73 10.94 -8.33 -16.19
C GLY A 73 10.73 -7.22 -15.17
N ASP A 74 9.65 -7.27 -14.37
CA ASP A 74 9.20 -6.06 -13.63
C ASP A 74 9.38 -6.11 -12.10
N MET A 75 9.98 -7.19 -11.59
CA MET A 75 10.22 -7.39 -10.15
C MET A 75 11.10 -6.28 -9.56
N ALA A 76 12.14 -5.85 -10.28
CA ALA A 76 13.02 -4.77 -9.83
C ALA A 76 12.30 -3.41 -9.91
N SER A 77 11.58 -3.13 -11.00
CA SER A 77 10.87 -1.86 -11.22
C SER A 77 9.82 -1.59 -10.14
N LEU A 78 8.99 -2.58 -9.82
CA LEU A 78 7.92 -2.43 -8.83
C LEU A 78 8.46 -2.40 -7.39
N SER A 79 9.46 -3.22 -7.05
CA SER A 79 10.12 -3.19 -5.73
C SER A 79 10.82 -1.85 -5.48
N THR A 80 11.38 -1.23 -6.52
CA THR A 80 12.00 0.10 -6.45
C THR A 80 10.94 1.22 -6.32
N LEU A 81 9.80 1.09 -7.01
CA LEU A 81 8.65 1.99 -6.83
C LEU A 81 8.03 1.88 -5.42
N LEU A 82 7.97 0.67 -4.84
CA LEU A 82 7.54 0.38 -3.48
C LEU A 82 8.50 0.94 -2.42
N ALA A 83 9.82 0.83 -2.65
CA ALA A 83 10.83 1.44 -1.79
C ALA A 83 10.77 2.98 -1.82
N ASN A 84 10.49 3.57 -2.98
CA ASN A 84 10.45 5.03 -3.16
C ASN A 84 9.15 5.68 -2.68
N ARG A 85 8.08 4.91 -2.43
CA ARG A 85 6.87 5.40 -1.76
C ARG A 85 6.98 5.44 -0.24
N LYS A 86 8.16 5.19 0.35
CA LYS A 86 8.39 5.24 1.81
C LYS A 86 8.94 6.59 2.29
N LYS A 87 8.05 7.57 2.46
CA LYS A 87 8.08 8.61 3.52
C LYS A 87 6.93 9.60 3.30
N GLY A 88 6.33 10.07 4.40
CA GLY A 88 5.15 10.93 4.38
C GLY A 88 5.27 12.02 3.32
N HIS A 89 4.30 12.04 2.39
CA HIS A 89 4.30 13.05 1.34
C HIS A 89 3.99 14.40 1.98
N PHE A 90 5.02 15.23 2.08
CA PHE A 90 4.84 16.67 2.19
C PHE A 90 4.09 17.13 0.94
N MET A 91 3.18 18.07 1.13
CA MET A 91 2.41 18.73 0.09
C MET A 91 2.55 20.23 0.29
N ARG A 92 2.43 20.99 -0.82
CA ARG A 92 2.41 22.45 -0.74
C ARG A 92 1.33 22.92 0.24
N GLY A 93 1.69 23.82 1.13
CA GLY A 93 0.84 24.34 2.20
C GLY A 93 0.89 23.57 3.52
N ASP A 94 1.54 22.39 3.58
CA ASP A 94 1.77 21.72 4.86
C ASP A 94 2.59 22.61 5.80
N ALA A 95 2.14 22.74 7.05
CA ALA A 95 2.96 23.29 8.12
C ALA A 95 4.02 22.26 8.55
N VAL A 96 5.27 22.68 8.64
CA VAL A 96 6.41 21.82 8.94
C VAL A 96 7.39 22.47 9.91
N THR A 97 8.16 21.64 10.61
CA THR A 97 9.28 22.08 11.44
C THR A 97 10.53 21.25 11.16
N VAL A 98 11.68 21.89 11.27
CA VAL A 98 12.99 21.25 11.16
C VAL A 98 13.33 20.58 12.49
N VAL A 99 13.53 19.26 12.46
CA VAL A 99 13.77 18.44 13.65
C VAL A 99 15.24 18.08 13.86
N ARG A 100 16.09 18.27 12.86
CA ARG A 100 17.53 17.96 12.89
C ARG A 100 18.36 19.00 12.14
N GLY A 101 19.65 19.08 12.48
CA GLY A 101 20.61 20.03 11.91
C GLY A 101 20.58 21.41 12.59
N ASP A 102 21.30 22.36 12.01
CA ASP A 102 21.54 23.69 12.60
C ASP A 102 20.30 24.58 12.61
N LEU A 103 19.35 24.31 11.73
CA LEU A 103 18.08 25.04 11.62
C LEU A 103 16.97 24.42 12.47
N LYS A 104 17.30 23.58 13.46
CA LYS A 104 16.30 22.95 14.35
C LYS A 104 15.41 24.02 14.99
N ILE A 105 14.13 23.71 15.15
CA ILE A 105 13.07 24.62 15.68
C ILE A 105 12.56 25.62 14.63
N LEU A 106 13.20 25.75 13.46
CA LEU A 106 12.66 26.54 12.36
C LEU A 106 11.30 25.96 11.90
N MET A 107 10.29 26.82 11.86
CA MET A 107 8.96 26.50 11.37
C MET A 107 8.68 27.22 10.06
N GLY A 108 7.79 26.63 9.26
CA GLY A 108 7.37 27.23 8.01
C GLY A 108 6.34 26.39 7.27
N TRP A 109 6.08 26.80 6.03
CA TRP A 109 5.14 26.13 5.14
C TRP A 109 5.84 25.60 3.90
N VAL A 110 5.44 24.41 3.45
CA VAL A 110 5.96 23.81 2.24
C VAL A 110 5.53 24.62 1.02
N GLU A 111 6.48 25.07 0.20
CA GLU A 111 6.22 25.72 -1.08
C GLU A 111 6.39 24.77 -2.26
N LYS A 112 7.45 23.96 -2.24
CA LYS A 112 7.76 23.00 -3.31
C LYS A 112 8.35 21.73 -2.72
N VAL A 113 7.99 20.58 -3.29
CA VAL A 113 8.53 19.27 -2.92
C VAL A 113 9.30 18.72 -4.11
N GLU A 114 10.55 18.35 -3.87
CA GLU A 114 11.41 17.66 -4.84
C GLU A 114 11.66 16.22 -4.38
N GLU A 115 12.55 15.47 -5.02
CA GLU A 115 12.78 14.06 -4.70
C GLU A 115 13.37 13.87 -3.30
N ASP A 116 14.45 14.58 -2.96
CA ASP A 116 15.13 14.46 -1.66
C ASP A 116 14.91 15.64 -0.72
N ASN A 117 14.54 16.80 -1.27
CA ASN A 117 14.42 18.04 -0.53
C ASN A 117 13.00 18.61 -0.59
N VAL A 118 12.68 19.43 0.40
CA VAL A 118 11.45 20.22 0.48
C VAL A 118 11.86 21.67 0.66
N HIS A 119 11.31 22.53 -0.19
CA HIS A 119 11.49 23.96 -0.12
C HIS A 119 10.43 24.52 0.81
N ILE A 120 10.85 25.08 1.95
CA ILE A 120 9.99 25.67 2.96
C ILE A 120 10.09 27.19 2.92
N ARG A 121 8.97 27.89 3.09
CA ARG A 121 8.96 29.31 3.43
C ARG A 121 8.96 29.45 4.96
N PRO A 122 10.01 30.01 5.57
CA PRO A 122 10.06 30.25 7.01
C PRO A 122 8.96 31.20 7.49
N GLU A 123 8.52 31.05 8.74
CA GLU A 123 7.62 31.99 9.42
C GLU A 123 8.32 33.29 9.87
N MET A 124 9.65 33.29 10.01
CA MET A 124 10.40 34.47 10.46
C MET A 124 10.37 35.61 9.43
N GLU A 125 9.95 36.81 9.86
CA GLU A 125 9.78 38.01 9.02
C GLU A 125 11.02 38.30 8.16
N ASP A 126 12.22 38.22 8.73
CA ASP A 126 13.49 38.50 8.05
C ASP A 126 13.86 37.52 6.92
N LEU A 127 13.17 36.36 6.83
CA LEU A 127 13.44 35.30 5.87
C LEU A 127 12.22 34.94 5.01
N THR A 128 11.11 35.66 5.15
CA THR A 128 9.85 35.37 4.44
C THR A 128 9.97 35.45 2.91
N GLU A 129 10.88 36.27 2.39
CA GLU A 129 11.11 36.41 0.95
C GLU A 129 11.93 35.27 0.34
N ARG A 130 12.50 34.37 1.15
CA ARG A 130 13.37 33.29 0.68
C ARG A 130 12.82 31.92 1.06
N THR A 131 12.94 30.98 0.12
CA THR A 131 12.67 29.56 0.40
C THR A 131 13.96 28.86 0.78
N LEU A 132 13.86 27.94 1.74
CA LEU A 132 14.98 27.12 2.20
C LEU A 132 14.77 25.67 1.77
N ALA A 133 15.76 25.10 1.09
CA ALA A 133 15.76 23.69 0.76
C ALA A 133 16.25 22.88 1.98
N VAL A 134 15.37 22.03 2.52
CA VAL A 134 15.68 21.16 3.65
C VAL A 134 15.48 19.71 3.24
N ASN A 135 16.37 18.83 3.67
CA ASN A 135 16.23 17.42 3.39
C ASN A 135 14.94 16.87 4.00
N LYS A 136 14.16 16.08 3.23
CA LYS A 136 12.91 15.46 3.69
C LYS A 136 13.06 14.72 5.01
N LYS A 137 14.22 14.11 5.25
CA LYS A 137 14.47 13.34 6.47
C LYS A 137 14.43 14.25 7.69
N ASP A 138 14.87 15.50 7.57
CA ASP A 138 15.06 16.42 8.70
C ASP A 138 13.85 17.32 8.97
N LEU A 139 12.74 17.07 8.26
CA LEU A 139 11.46 17.74 8.45
C LEU A 139 10.42 16.82 9.10
N CYS A 140 9.51 17.41 9.87
CA CYS A 140 8.27 16.78 10.31
C CYS A 140 7.08 17.73 10.06
N LYS A 141 5.90 17.17 9.78
CA LYS A 141 4.66 17.96 9.78
C LYS A 141 4.40 18.47 11.20
N TYR A 142 3.92 19.70 11.29
CA TYR A 142 3.60 20.36 12.55
C TYR A 142 2.10 20.67 12.60
N PHE A 143 1.48 20.42 13.74
CA PHE A 143 0.05 20.67 13.97
C PHE A 143 -0.11 21.35 15.31
N LYS A 144 -0.94 22.38 15.37
CA LYS A 144 -1.32 23.09 16.60
C LYS A 144 -2.54 22.41 17.23
N PRO A 145 -2.72 22.50 18.56
CA PRO A 145 -3.96 22.08 19.19
C PRO A 145 -5.17 22.79 18.55
N GLY A 146 -6.16 22.01 18.11
CA GLY A 146 -7.34 22.52 17.40
C GLY A 146 -7.30 22.35 15.88
N ASP A 147 -6.17 21.93 15.30
CA ASP A 147 -6.09 21.66 13.86
C ASP A 147 -6.93 20.43 13.46
N HIS A 148 -7.68 20.57 12.37
CA HIS A 148 -8.36 19.44 11.73
C HIS A 148 -7.39 18.69 10.83
N VAL A 149 -7.00 17.48 11.24
CA VAL A 149 -6.01 16.66 10.51
C VAL A 149 -6.71 15.52 9.77
N LYS A 150 -6.35 15.34 8.50
CA LYS A 150 -6.69 14.15 7.74
C LYS A 150 -5.52 13.17 7.76
N ILE A 151 -5.74 11.99 8.33
CA ILE A 151 -4.74 10.94 8.44
C ILE A 151 -4.68 10.16 7.12
N TYR A 152 -3.48 10.05 6.55
CA TYR A 152 -3.21 9.16 5.42
C TYR A 152 -2.33 8.03 5.93
N MET A 153 -2.83 6.79 5.89
CA MET A 153 -2.07 5.62 6.30
C MET A 153 -1.06 5.26 5.23
N GLN A 154 0.21 5.10 5.62
CA GLN A 154 1.28 4.63 4.75
C GLN A 154 1.63 3.21 5.21
N ILE A 155 1.19 2.22 4.44
CA ILE A 155 1.48 0.81 4.73
C ILE A 155 2.99 0.64 4.59
N LYS A 156 3.67 0.31 5.69
CA LYS A 156 5.06 -0.13 5.64
C LYS A 156 5.04 -1.59 5.17
N SER A 157 5.39 -1.84 3.92
CA SER A 157 5.74 -3.21 3.50
C SER A 157 6.89 -3.68 4.39
N ILE A 158 6.61 -4.75 5.15
CA ILE A 158 7.57 -5.52 5.96
C ILE A 158 8.51 -6.26 5.01
#